data_AF-A0A972V164-F1
#
_entry.id   AF-A0A972V164-F1
#
_cell.length_a   1.000
_cell.length_b   1.000
_cell.length_c   1.000
_cell.angle_alpha   90.00
_cell.angle_beta   90.00
_cell.angle_gamma   90.00
#
_symmetry.space_group_name_H-M   'P 1'
#
loop_
_entity.id
_entity.type
_entity.pdbx_description
1 polymer ?
#
loop_
_entity_poly.entity_id
_entity_poly.type
_entity_poly.pdbx_seq_one_letter_code
_entity_poly.pdbx_strand_id
1 'polypeptide(L)'
;MRGKSFYTIVLICVFFAANINLSFATDPVTPNASKEAKALLEFIYSISGKYTLTGQHNYPATKDRNSQFAAKYVGKTPAVWSSDMGFAEEGDTDSYLARPDIVKEAIRQHKKGSIITICWHAVPPTADEPVTFQPRRGVEVAPDALASAQGQLLDEQYAELMTPGTKLHNKWIKQVDAVAVFLKQLQEANIPILWRPYHEMNGDWFWWGGRVGENSTIDIYKMLFDRYVNHHKLNNLVWVWNVDRPSTPIRKFSNFYPGTEYLDILSLDVYGADYQQAYYDSLMALSQGKPLLFGEVGDPPMPEILKEQSNWTLWTIWAGMVRLTSKDDYKILVDDPKTLHKEDPAYWKAMAPYRKASGLAELPLKPKYPINLSGEWVLNEEESESGGGGMGGNAAYKMIINHDDDIVSIKRYSIVEWGDDRVANDEILLDGTEIKTEFFNSPRISVAKWDDASQSVIVTTTTKFNRGGQETEMKSSEVWSLKEGGNVLVIEQTAPNFRGGGERTTVQVFEKEI
;
A
#
# COMPACT_ATOMS: atom_id res chain seq x y z
N MET A 1 -19.65 17.58 92.59
CA MET A 1 -20.77 16.90 91.90
C MET A 1 -20.48 16.91 90.41
N ARG A 2 -20.56 15.74 89.77
CA ARG A 2 -20.02 15.42 88.44
C ARG A 2 -20.75 16.17 87.31
N GLY A 3 -19.98 16.75 86.39
CA GLY A 3 -20.45 17.24 85.11
C GLY A 3 -20.57 16.13 84.06
N LYS A 4 -21.33 16.42 83.00
CA LYS A 4 -21.31 15.69 81.73
C LYS A 4 -21.48 16.71 80.60
N SER A 5 -20.44 16.90 79.80
CA SER A 5 -20.50 17.56 78.50
C SER A 5 -20.79 16.53 77.41
N PHE A 6 -21.67 16.91 76.48
CA PHE A 6 -21.97 16.20 75.25
C PHE A 6 -20.81 16.31 74.27
N TYR A 7 -20.45 15.21 73.60
CA TYR A 7 -19.65 15.21 72.39
C TYR A 7 -20.44 14.56 71.26
N THR A 8 -20.71 15.36 70.23
CA THR A 8 -21.20 14.91 68.91
C THR A 8 -20.01 14.36 68.13
N ILE A 9 -20.09 13.10 67.69
CA ILE A 9 -19.13 12.52 66.74
C ILE A 9 -19.75 12.56 65.35
N VAL A 10 -19.16 13.34 64.45
CA VAL A 10 -19.42 13.29 63.01
C VAL A 10 -18.45 12.29 62.40
N LEU A 11 -18.99 11.22 61.80
CA LEU A 11 -18.22 10.24 61.05
C LEU A 11 -18.03 10.77 59.61
N ILE A 12 -16.79 11.09 59.24
CA ILE A 12 -16.43 11.43 57.85
C ILE A 12 -15.96 10.13 57.18
N CYS A 13 -16.77 9.59 56.27
CA CYS A 13 -16.37 8.52 55.37
C CYS A 13 -15.59 9.12 54.19
N VAL A 14 -14.28 8.88 54.15
CA VAL A 14 -13.44 9.20 53.00
C VAL A 14 -13.49 8.02 52.02
N PHE A 15 -14.13 8.21 50.87
CA PHE A 15 -14.02 7.28 49.75
C PHE A 15 -12.67 7.48 49.06
N PHE A 16 -11.78 6.49 49.15
CA PHE A 16 -10.63 6.39 48.26
C PHE A 16 -11.11 5.86 46.90
N ALA A 17 -11.20 6.73 45.90
CA ALA A 17 -11.30 6.30 44.51
C ALA A 17 -9.92 5.79 44.08
N ALA A 18 -9.73 4.47 44.08
CA ALA A 18 -8.60 3.87 43.40
C ALA A 18 -8.83 4.03 41.89
N ASN A 19 -8.03 4.88 41.24
CA ASN A 19 -7.91 4.88 39.79
C ASN A 19 -7.28 3.55 39.37
N ILE A 20 -8.10 2.56 39.06
CA ILE A 20 -7.65 1.37 38.35
C ILE A 20 -7.37 1.83 36.93
N ASN A 21 -6.11 2.14 36.62
CA ASN A 21 -5.65 2.15 35.24
C ASN A 21 -5.73 0.70 34.75
N LEU A 22 -6.85 0.32 34.11
CA LEU A 22 -6.88 -0.88 33.29
C LEU A 22 -5.87 -0.66 32.16
N SER A 23 -4.66 -1.20 32.35
CA SER A 23 -3.75 -1.42 31.24
C SER A 23 -4.38 -2.48 30.36
N PHE A 24 -5.01 -2.08 29.26
CA PHE A 24 -5.42 -3.03 28.22
C PHE A 24 -4.19 -3.77 27.72
N ALA A 25 -4.31 -5.08 27.49
CA ALA A 25 -3.23 -5.85 26.89
C ALA A 25 -3.03 -5.35 25.45
N THR A 26 -1.91 -4.66 25.22
CA THR A 26 -1.49 -4.18 23.88
C THR A 26 -0.73 -5.26 23.10
N ASP A 27 -0.58 -6.46 23.68
CA ASP A 27 0.02 -7.59 22.98
C ASP A 27 -0.90 -8.05 21.83
N PRO A 28 -0.34 -8.29 20.63
CA PRO A 28 -1.10 -8.85 19.52
C PRO A 28 -1.66 -10.24 19.86
N VAL A 29 -2.80 -10.58 19.27
CA VAL A 29 -3.45 -11.90 19.42
C VAL A 29 -2.59 -13.05 18.91
N THR A 30 -1.70 -12.77 17.96
CA THR A 30 -0.72 -13.72 17.45
C THR A 30 0.32 -14.06 18.54
N PRO A 31 0.42 -15.32 19.00
CA PRO A 31 1.43 -15.71 19.96
C PRO A 31 2.83 -15.49 19.40
N ASN A 32 3.74 -14.95 20.22
CA ASN A 32 5.11 -14.59 19.80
C ASN A 32 5.14 -13.65 18.58
N ALA A 33 4.20 -12.71 18.49
CA ALA A 33 4.23 -11.63 17.52
C ALA A 33 5.61 -10.95 17.48
N SER A 34 6.06 -10.58 16.28
CA SER A 34 7.34 -9.91 16.07
C SER A 34 7.38 -8.58 16.82
N LYS A 35 8.57 -8.11 17.17
CA LYS A 35 8.73 -6.83 17.88
C LYS A 35 8.15 -5.66 17.07
N GLU A 36 8.19 -5.74 15.75
CA GLU A 36 7.65 -4.74 14.83
C GLU A 36 6.12 -4.76 14.82
N ALA A 37 5.49 -5.94 14.82
CA ALA A 37 4.04 -6.06 14.91
C ALA A 37 3.51 -5.57 16.26
N LYS A 38 4.20 -5.91 17.35
CA LYS A 38 3.91 -5.36 18.69
C LYS A 38 4.01 -3.83 18.70
N ALA A 39 5.11 -3.29 18.20
CA ALA A 39 5.33 -1.84 18.19
C ALA A 39 4.37 -1.11 17.24
N LEU A 40 3.94 -1.72 16.12
CA LEU A 40 2.88 -1.21 15.25
C LEU A 40 1.57 -1.11 16.01
N LEU A 41 1.16 -2.19 16.70
CA LEU A 41 -0.08 -2.21 17.46
C LEU A 41 -0.04 -1.19 18.62
N GLU A 42 1.06 -1.13 19.37
CA GLU A 42 1.29 -0.11 20.41
C GLU A 42 1.18 1.32 19.85
N PHE A 43 1.74 1.57 18.66
CA PHE A 43 1.60 2.85 17.98
C PHE A 43 0.12 3.17 17.68
N ILE A 44 -0.64 2.23 17.13
CA ILE A 44 -2.08 2.40 16.87
C ILE A 44 -2.85 2.69 18.17
N TYR A 45 -2.58 1.98 19.26
CA TYR A 45 -3.15 2.28 20.57
C TYR A 45 -2.76 3.68 21.07
N SER A 46 -1.52 4.12 20.83
CA SER A 46 -1.02 5.41 21.31
C SER A 46 -1.74 6.61 20.70
N ILE A 47 -2.24 6.46 19.47
CA ILE A 47 -2.94 7.50 18.70
C ILE A 47 -4.47 7.42 18.84
N SER A 48 -5.04 6.28 19.23
CA SER A 48 -6.48 6.14 19.43
C SER A 48 -7.03 7.16 20.44
N GLY A 49 -8.14 7.83 20.08
CA GLY A 49 -8.71 8.93 20.86
C GLY A 49 -8.01 10.28 20.67
N LYS A 50 -6.88 10.34 19.94
CA LYS A 50 -6.05 11.55 19.81
C LYS A 50 -5.88 12.01 18.37
N TYR A 51 -5.53 11.08 17.49
CA TYR A 51 -5.19 11.35 16.10
C TYR A 51 -5.80 10.29 15.18
N THR A 52 -6.06 10.69 13.94
CA THR A 52 -6.46 9.81 12.86
C THR A 52 -5.47 9.96 11.69
N LEU A 53 -4.94 8.85 11.19
CA LEU A 53 -4.00 8.86 10.07
C LEU A 53 -4.74 8.86 8.73
N THR A 54 -4.21 9.60 7.76
CA THR A 54 -4.70 9.56 6.38
C THR A 54 -4.13 8.36 5.63
N GLY A 55 -4.94 7.71 4.81
CA GLY A 55 -4.53 6.52 4.06
C GLY A 55 -5.09 6.48 2.66
N GLN A 56 -4.38 5.76 1.79
CA GLN A 56 -4.73 5.64 0.38
C GLN A 56 -4.48 4.21 -0.12
N HIS A 57 -5.49 3.62 -0.77
CA HIS A 57 -5.41 2.32 -1.40
C HIS A 57 -4.87 2.40 -2.82
N ASN A 58 -4.07 1.41 -3.19
CA ASN A 58 -3.45 1.23 -4.51
C ASN A 58 -3.74 -0.17 -5.03
N TYR A 59 -4.13 -0.27 -6.29
CA TYR A 59 -4.35 -1.55 -6.94
C TYR A 59 -3.04 -2.35 -7.04
N PRO A 60 -3.09 -3.68 -6.91
CA PRO A 60 -1.94 -4.60 -6.97
C PRO A 60 -0.87 -4.22 -7.99
N ALA A 61 -1.26 -4.06 -9.26
CA ALA A 61 -0.34 -3.81 -10.37
C ALA A 61 0.07 -2.34 -10.54
N THR A 62 -0.22 -1.47 -9.58
CA THR A 62 0.00 -0.01 -9.71
C THR A 62 0.93 0.60 -8.67
N LYS A 63 1.57 -0.21 -7.81
CA LYS A 63 2.54 0.23 -6.79
C LYS A 63 1.93 1.32 -5.88
N ASP A 64 2.43 2.56 -5.92
CA ASP A 64 1.94 3.71 -5.13
C ASP A 64 1.29 4.82 -5.97
N ARG A 65 0.87 4.50 -7.21
CA ARG A 65 0.28 5.48 -8.14
C ARG A 65 -0.83 6.32 -7.51
N ASN A 66 -1.76 5.71 -6.79
CA ASN A 66 -2.88 6.43 -6.19
C ASN A 66 -2.42 7.23 -4.97
N SER A 67 -1.46 6.73 -4.18
CA SER A 67 -0.83 7.49 -3.09
C SER A 67 -0.12 8.75 -3.59
N GLN A 68 0.61 8.66 -4.70
CA GLN A 68 1.25 9.82 -5.33
C GLN A 68 0.21 10.82 -5.87
N PHE A 69 -0.83 10.31 -6.53
CA PHE A 69 -1.92 11.14 -7.03
C PHE A 69 -2.63 11.87 -5.87
N ALA A 70 -2.95 11.15 -4.79
CA ALA A 70 -3.56 11.71 -3.60
C ALA A 70 -2.68 12.78 -2.96
N ALA A 71 -1.36 12.53 -2.84
CA ALA A 71 -0.42 13.52 -2.31
C ALA A 71 -0.45 14.83 -3.11
N LYS A 72 -0.46 14.75 -4.45
CA LYS A 72 -0.57 15.92 -5.33
C LYS A 72 -1.94 16.60 -5.24
N TYR A 73 -3.01 15.83 -5.10
CA TYR A 73 -4.38 16.37 -5.07
C TYR A 73 -4.70 17.06 -3.75
N VAL A 74 -4.34 16.43 -2.63
CA VAL A 74 -4.58 16.86 -1.24
C VAL A 74 -3.55 17.91 -0.79
N GLY A 75 -2.31 17.83 -1.31
CA GLY A 75 -1.20 18.71 -0.91
C GLY A 75 -0.35 18.18 0.25
N LYS A 76 -0.67 16.97 0.77
CA LYS A 76 0.11 16.24 1.78
C LYS A 76 0.07 14.74 1.50
N THR A 77 1.11 14.02 1.87
CA THR A 77 1.23 12.58 1.57
C THR A 77 0.46 11.72 2.58
N PRO A 78 -0.39 10.78 2.14
CA PRO A 78 -1.05 9.84 3.04
C PRO A 78 -0.06 9.07 3.93
N ALA A 79 -0.35 8.99 5.23
CA ALA A 79 0.44 8.26 6.22
C ALA A 79 0.36 6.72 6.07
N VAL A 80 -0.73 6.22 5.49
CA VAL A 80 -0.96 4.78 5.29
C VAL A 80 -0.92 4.46 3.80
N TRP A 81 -0.13 3.46 3.45
CA TRP A 81 -0.15 2.83 2.13
C TRP A 81 -0.91 1.51 2.22
N SER A 82 -1.93 1.36 1.37
CA SER A 82 -2.80 0.19 1.31
C SER A 82 -2.74 -0.47 -0.07
N SER A 83 -2.81 -1.80 -0.11
CA SER A 83 -2.97 -2.58 -1.35
C SER A 83 -3.73 -3.89 -1.13
N ASP A 84 -3.86 -4.71 -2.17
CA ASP A 84 -4.53 -6.02 -2.19
C ASP A 84 -3.57 -7.10 -2.69
N MET A 85 -3.79 -8.37 -2.37
CA MET A 85 -3.04 -9.51 -2.90
C MET A 85 -3.43 -9.94 -4.34
N GLY A 86 -4.49 -9.36 -4.93
CA GLY A 86 -4.90 -9.56 -6.31
C GLY A 86 -5.50 -10.93 -6.61
N PHE A 87 -6.24 -10.99 -7.72
CA PHE A 87 -7.01 -12.16 -8.19
C PHE A 87 -7.15 -12.24 -9.72
N ALA A 88 -6.90 -11.14 -10.43
CA ALA A 88 -7.22 -10.99 -11.85
C ALA A 88 -6.07 -11.43 -12.77
N GLU A 89 -6.34 -11.47 -14.07
CA GLU A 89 -5.39 -11.91 -15.10
C GLU A 89 -4.23 -10.93 -15.32
N GLU A 90 -3.24 -11.33 -16.11
CA GLU A 90 -2.14 -10.45 -16.50
C GLU A 90 -2.67 -9.22 -17.24
N GLY A 91 -2.12 -8.04 -16.93
CA GLY A 91 -2.53 -6.77 -17.53
C GLY A 91 -3.70 -6.07 -16.83
N ASP A 92 -4.41 -6.75 -15.92
CA ASP A 92 -5.41 -6.13 -15.05
C ASP A 92 -4.74 -5.40 -13.86
N THR A 93 -5.36 -4.32 -13.36
CA THR A 93 -4.85 -3.60 -12.19
C THR A 93 -4.87 -4.44 -10.92
N ASP A 94 -5.76 -5.43 -10.83
CA ASP A 94 -5.90 -6.39 -9.73
C ASP A 94 -5.19 -7.72 -9.99
N SER A 95 -4.19 -7.73 -10.89
CA SER A 95 -3.49 -8.96 -11.28
C SER A 95 -2.84 -9.67 -10.09
N TYR A 96 -3.10 -10.96 -9.92
CA TYR A 96 -2.45 -11.78 -8.89
C TYR A 96 -0.93 -11.92 -9.12
N LEU A 97 -0.47 -11.69 -10.35
CA LEU A 97 0.95 -11.72 -10.72
C LEU A 97 1.73 -10.53 -10.15
N ALA A 98 1.05 -9.51 -9.62
CA ALA A 98 1.68 -8.34 -9.01
C ALA A 98 2.19 -8.59 -7.57
N ARG A 99 1.90 -9.74 -6.95
CA ARG A 99 2.32 -10.05 -5.56
C ARG A 99 3.81 -9.85 -5.27
N PRO A 100 4.77 -10.23 -6.15
CA PRO A 100 6.18 -9.91 -5.94
C PRO A 100 6.44 -8.40 -5.86
N ASP A 101 5.75 -7.60 -6.67
CA ASP A 101 5.91 -6.14 -6.68
C ASP A 101 5.20 -5.48 -5.50
N ILE A 102 4.08 -6.03 -5.03
CA ILE A 102 3.42 -5.62 -3.78
C ILE A 102 4.39 -5.76 -2.60
N VAL A 103 5.13 -6.89 -2.51
CA VAL A 103 6.13 -7.09 -1.44
C VAL A 103 7.23 -6.04 -1.50
N LYS A 104 7.82 -5.82 -2.68
CA LYS A 104 8.86 -4.79 -2.87
C LYS A 104 8.35 -3.40 -2.50
N GLU A 105 7.13 -3.08 -2.92
CA GLU A 105 6.51 -1.78 -2.69
C GLU A 105 6.19 -1.56 -1.22
N ALA A 106 5.63 -2.55 -0.52
CA ALA A 106 5.38 -2.49 0.91
C ALA A 106 6.68 -2.25 1.71
N ILE A 107 7.78 -2.94 1.35
CA ILE A 107 9.11 -2.69 1.96
C ILE A 107 9.55 -1.25 1.73
N ARG A 108 9.40 -0.75 0.50
CA ARG A 108 9.78 0.61 0.11
C ARG A 108 8.97 1.65 0.88
N GLN A 109 7.65 1.50 0.93
CA GLN A 109 6.73 2.40 1.64
C GLN A 109 7.00 2.42 3.14
N HIS A 110 7.26 1.26 3.75
CA HIS A 110 7.59 1.16 5.16
C HIS A 110 8.88 1.90 5.51
N LYS A 111 9.94 1.72 4.71
CA LYS A 111 11.20 2.47 4.83
C LYS A 111 10.94 3.98 4.77
N LYS A 112 10.09 4.42 3.83
CA LYS A 112 9.65 5.80 3.62
C LYS A 112 8.71 6.36 4.70
N GLY A 113 8.38 5.59 5.73
CA GLY A 113 7.57 6.06 6.85
C GLY A 113 6.07 5.90 6.70
N SER A 114 5.61 5.09 5.74
CA SER A 114 4.20 4.72 5.64
C SER A 114 3.89 3.54 6.58
N ILE A 115 2.68 3.53 7.17
CA ILE A 115 2.09 2.31 7.73
C ILE A 115 1.60 1.42 6.58
N ILE A 116 1.79 0.12 6.69
CA ILE A 116 1.41 -0.86 5.66
C ILE A 116 0.13 -1.57 6.07
N THR A 117 -0.87 -1.54 5.18
CA THR A 117 -2.08 -2.35 5.31
C THR A 117 -2.36 -3.10 4.01
N ILE A 118 -2.78 -4.36 4.10
CA ILE A 118 -3.04 -5.18 2.92
C ILE A 118 -4.34 -5.95 3.14
N CYS A 119 -5.26 -5.88 2.17
CA CYS A 119 -6.45 -6.72 2.10
C CYS A 119 -6.27 -7.84 1.06
N TRP A 120 -7.29 -8.68 0.90
CA TRP A 120 -7.28 -9.74 -0.10
C TRP A 120 -8.68 -10.06 -0.61
N HIS A 121 -8.93 -9.71 -1.87
CA HIS A 121 -10.04 -10.22 -2.65
C HIS A 121 -9.74 -11.67 -3.07
N ALA A 122 -10.06 -12.61 -2.18
CA ALA A 122 -9.69 -14.01 -2.36
C ALA A 122 -10.45 -14.70 -3.50
N VAL A 123 -9.74 -15.54 -4.25
CA VAL A 123 -10.34 -16.43 -5.26
C VAL A 123 -11.09 -17.57 -4.58
N PRO A 124 -12.31 -17.94 -5.04
CA PRO A 124 -13.05 -19.03 -4.43
C PRO A 124 -12.35 -20.38 -4.68
N PRO A 125 -12.45 -21.35 -3.76
CA PRO A 125 -11.83 -22.67 -3.92
C PRO A 125 -12.45 -23.51 -5.04
N THR A 126 -13.53 -23.05 -5.67
CA THR A 126 -14.14 -23.63 -6.87
C THR A 126 -13.38 -23.31 -8.16
N ALA A 127 -12.50 -22.30 -8.16
CA ALA A 127 -11.73 -21.85 -9.33
C ALA A 127 -10.24 -21.66 -9.03
N ASP A 128 -9.41 -21.67 -10.07
CA ASP A 128 -7.99 -21.29 -9.97
C ASP A 128 -7.81 -19.85 -10.45
N GLU A 129 -6.75 -19.19 -10.01
CA GLU A 129 -6.41 -17.86 -10.50
C GLU A 129 -5.98 -17.93 -11.98
N PRO A 130 -6.35 -16.96 -12.83
CA PRO A 130 -7.11 -15.75 -12.51
C PRO A 130 -8.64 -15.94 -12.52
N VAL A 131 -9.34 -15.05 -11.81
CA VAL A 131 -10.81 -14.91 -11.84
C VAL A 131 -11.24 -13.47 -12.09
N THR A 132 -12.53 -13.23 -12.34
CA THR A 132 -13.07 -11.87 -12.44
C THR A 132 -13.55 -11.34 -11.08
N PHE A 133 -13.73 -10.03 -10.96
CA PHE A 133 -14.29 -9.44 -9.74
C PHE A 133 -15.77 -9.85 -9.56
N GLN A 134 -16.56 -9.75 -10.64
CA GLN A 134 -17.98 -10.13 -10.68
C GLN A 134 -18.19 -11.27 -11.69
N PRO A 135 -19.28 -12.05 -11.57
CA PRO A 135 -19.67 -12.99 -12.61
C PRO A 135 -19.78 -12.30 -13.98
N ARG A 136 -19.22 -12.92 -15.02
CA ARG A 136 -19.24 -12.34 -16.38
C ARG A 136 -20.68 -12.24 -16.88
N ARG A 137 -21.10 -11.03 -17.24
CA ARG A 137 -22.44 -10.78 -17.80
C ARG A 137 -22.65 -11.61 -19.07
N GLY A 138 -23.78 -12.30 -19.14
CA GLY A 138 -24.15 -13.12 -20.30
C GLY A 138 -23.47 -14.49 -20.37
N VAL A 139 -22.66 -14.85 -19.37
CA VAL A 139 -22.12 -16.21 -19.20
C VAL A 139 -22.94 -16.90 -18.12
N GLU A 140 -23.65 -17.96 -18.48
CA GLU A 140 -24.29 -18.83 -17.50
C GLU A 140 -23.20 -19.61 -16.77
N VAL A 141 -22.97 -19.27 -15.50
CA VAL A 141 -22.04 -19.99 -14.62
C VAL A 141 -22.86 -21.01 -13.86
N ALA A 142 -22.51 -22.29 -14.00
CA ALA A 142 -23.13 -23.34 -13.21
C ALA A 142 -22.98 -22.97 -11.71
N PRO A 143 -24.03 -23.13 -10.87
CA PRO A 143 -23.98 -22.72 -9.47
C PRO A 143 -22.82 -23.35 -8.68
N ASP A 144 -22.31 -24.50 -9.12
CA ASP A 144 -21.20 -25.22 -8.54
C ASP A 144 -19.80 -24.83 -9.08
N ALA A 145 -19.72 -23.87 -10.01
CA ALA A 145 -18.50 -23.49 -10.71
C ALA A 145 -18.17 -21.99 -10.57
N LEU A 146 -18.41 -21.41 -9.40
CA LEU A 146 -18.11 -19.99 -9.14
C LEU A 146 -16.64 -19.67 -9.48
N ALA A 147 -16.42 -18.68 -10.34
CA ALA A 147 -15.11 -18.25 -10.82
C ALA A 147 -14.97 -16.72 -10.80
N SER A 148 -15.41 -16.12 -9.69
CA SER A 148 -15.29 -14.69 -9.40
C SER A 148 -15.17 -14.45 -7.89
N ALA A 149 -14.57 -13.33 -7.49
CA ALA A 149 -14.49 -12.93 -6.08
C ALA A 149 -15.89 -12.68 -5.50
N GLN A 150 -16.76 -12.02 -6.27
CA GLN A 150 -18.18 -11.90 -5.94
C GLN A 150 -18.98 -13.13 -6.34
N GLY A 151 -19.99 -13.46 -5.53
CA GLY A 151 -20.85 -14.63 -5.67
C GLY A 151 -20.97 -15.38 -4.35
N GLN A 152 -21.71 -16.49 -4.36
CA GLN A 152 -21.93 -17.33 -3.18
C GLN A 152 -21.59 -18.78 -3.52
N LEU A 153 -20.89 -19.45 -2.60
CA LEU A 153 -20.77 -20.91 -2.64
C LEU A 153 -22.10 -21.54 -2.22
N LEU A 154 -22.41 -22.72 -2.75
CA LEU A 154 -23.51 -23.55 -2.23
C LEU A 154 -23.20 -24.03 -0.81
N ASP A 155 -24.24 -24.39 -0.05
CA ASP A 155 -24.07 -24.89 1.33
C ASP A 155 -23.22 -26.16 1.37
N GLU A 156 -23.40 -27.06 0.41
CA GLU A 156 -22.60 -28.28 0.29
C GLU A 156 -21.13 -27.98 -0.04
N GLN A 157 -20.88 -26.96 -0.87
CA GLN A 157 -19.53 -26.54 -1.21
C GLN A 157 -18.82 -25.87 -0.04
N TYR A 158 -19.56 -25.07 0.74
CA TYR A 158 -19.02 -24.45 1.94
C TYR A 158 -18.75 -25.49 3.03
N ALA A 159 -19.66 -26.46 3.22
CA ALA A 159 -19.42 -27.60 4.12
C ALA A 159 -18.21 -28.44 3.67
N GLU A 160 -18.06 -28.68 2.37
CA GLU A 160 -16.88 -29.34 1.82
C GLU A 160 -15.61 -28.54 2.11
N LEU A 161 -15.60 -27.23 1.86
CA LEU A 161 -14.51 -26.31 2.17
C LEU A 161 -14.10 -26.37 3.66
N MET A 162 -15.08 -26.42 4.57
CA MET A 162 -14.83 -26.47 6.01
C MET A 162 -14.37 -27.84 6.52
N THR A 163 -14.41 -28.88 5.68
CA THR A 163 -14.08 -30.26 6.07
C THR A 163 -12.66 -30.64 5.63
N PRO A 164 -11.71 -30.88 6.56
CA PRO A 164 -10.34 -31.29 6.21
C PRO A 164 -10.29 -32.53 5.32
N GLY A 165 -9.43 -32.48 4.29
CA GLY A 165 -9.18 -33.59 3.38
C GLY A 165 -10.08 -33.66 2.15
N THR A 166 -11.15 -32.84 2.07
CA THR A 166 -11.99 -32.73 0.87
C THR A 166 -11.27 -32.01 -0.27
N LYS A 167 -11.87 -32.01 -1.47
CA LYS A 167 -11.27 -31.36 -2.64
C LYS A 167 -11.25 -29.84 -2.46
N LEU A 168 -12.37 -29.24 -2.05
CA LEU A 168 -12.45 -27.79 -1.83
C LEU A 168 -11.57 -27.32 -0.67
N HIS A 169 -11.50 -28.06 0.43
CA HIS A 169 -10.59 -27.72 1.53
C HIS A 169 -9.12 -27.73 1.10
N ASN A 170 -8.69 -28.78 0.39
CA ASN A 170 -7.32 -28.86 -0.11
C ASN A 170 -6.99 -27.79 -1.15
N LYS A 171 -7.98 -27.34 -1.94
CA LYS A 171 -7.81 -26.24 -2.89
C LYS A 171 -7.70 -24.90 -2.17
N TRP A 172 -8.55 -24.66 -1.16
CA TRP A 172 -8.43 -23.49 -0.28
C TRP A 172 -7.07 -23.42 0.41
N ILE A 173 -6.56 -24.54 0.96
CA ILE A 173 -5.21 -24.60 1.55
C ILE A 173 -4.17 -24.10 0.54
N LYS A 174 -4.19 -24.58 -0.71
CA LYS A 174 -3.21 -24.17 -1.72
C LYS A 174 -3.27 -22.67 -2.03
N GLN A 175 -4.46 -22.10 -2.12
CA GLN A 175 -4.67 -20.67 -2.39
C GLN A 175 -4.15 -19.82 -1.22
N VAL A 176 -4.50 -20.21 0.01
CA VAL A 176 -4.03 -19.54 1.24
C VAL A 176 -2.51 -19.66 1.40
N ASP A 177 -1.95 -20.84 1.15
CA ASP A 177 -0.51 -21.07 1.22
C ASP A 177 0.25 -20.24 0.17
N ALA A 178 -0.32 -20.02 -1.01
CA ALA A 178 0.28 -19.17 -2.05
C ALA A 178 0.41 -17.71 -1.59
N VAL A 179 -0.59 -17.17 -0.90
CA VAL A 179 -0.52 -15.82 -0.31
C VAL A 179 0.44 -15.77 0.89
N ALA A 180 0.48 -16.83 1.70
CA ALA A 180 1.38 -16.92 2.85
C ALA A 180 2.86 -16.76 2.47
N VAL A 181 3.26 -17.21 1.28
CA VAL A 181 4.63 -17.03 0.75
C VAL A 181 5.03 -15.56 0.74
N PHE A 182 4.15 -14.67 0.27
CA PHE A 182 4.43 -13.23 0.17
C PHE A 182 4.37 -12.53 1.53
N LEU A 183 3.42 -12.92 2.39
CA LEU A 183 3.38 -12.45 3.78
C LEU A 183 4.64 -12.87 4.56
N LYS A 184 5.19 -14.05 4.26
CA LYS A 184 6.45 -14.54 4.85
C LYS A 184 7.65 -13.73 4.40
N GLN A 185 7.73 -13.36 3.12
CA GLN A 185 8.79 -12.46 2.63
C GLN A 185 8.75 -11.10 3.36
N LEU A 186 7.55 -10.56 3.61
CA LEU A 186 7.38 -9.34 4.40
C LEU A 186 7.81 -9.53 5.87
N GLN A 187 7.53 -10.70 6.46
CA GLN A 187 8.05 -11.04 7.79
C GLN A 187 9.58 -11.08 7.82
N GLU A 188 10.21 -11.72 6.84
CA GLU A 188 11.67 -11.82 6.73
C GLU A 188 12.33 -10.45 6.53
N ALA A 189 11.61 -9.52 5.89
CA ALA A 189 12.00 -8.12 5.77
C ALA A 189 11.65 -7.26 7.00
N ASN A 190 11.17 -7.87 8.10
CA ASN A 190 10.73 -7.21 9.34
C ASN A 190 9.63 -6.15 9.10
N ILE A 191 8.71 -6.41 8.18
CA ILE A 191 7.59 -5.53 7.86
C ILE A 191 6.32 -6.05 8.56
N PRO A 192 5.79 -5.34 9.56
CA PRO A 192 4.49 -5.67 10.11
C PRO A 192 3.36 -5.14 9.22
N ILE A 193 2.24 -5.84 9.19
CA ILE A 193 1.13 -5.57 8.27
C ILE A 193 -0.17 -5.48 9.05
N LEU A 194 -0.93 -4.40 8.86
CA LEU A 194 -2.35 -4.37 9.20
C LEU A 194 -3.10 -5.25 8.17
N TRP A 195 -3.29 -6.53 8.51
CA TRP A 195 -3.81 -7.56 7.63
C TRP A 195 -5.33 -7.62 7.70
N ARG A 196 -6.00 -7.37 6.57
CA ARG A 196 -7.48 -7.26 6.46
C ARG A 196 -8.06 -8.37 5.55
N PRO A 197 -7.95 -9.66 5.93
CA PRO A 197 -8.45 -10.76 5.11
C PRO A 197 -9.97 -10.81 5.14
N TYR A 198 -10.57 -11.35 4.07
CA TYR A 198 -12.00 -11.60 4.01
C TYR A 198 -12.82 -10.40 4.48
N HIS A 199 -12.47 -9.20 4.05
CA HIS A 199 -13.14 -7.95 4.41
C HIS A 199 -14.62 -7.93 3.96
N GLU A 200 -15.40 -7.02 4.54
CA GLU A 200 -16.84 -6.86 4.32
C GLU A 200 -17.66 -8.14 4.56
N MET A 201 -17.20 -8.99 5.48
CA MET A 201 -17.71 -10.35 5.62
C MET A 201 -19.16 -10.46 6.10
N ASN A 202 -19.70 -9.38 6.68
CA ASN A 202 -21.11 -9.29 7.03
C ASN A 202 -22.01 -8.99 5.82
N GLY A 203 -21.45 -8.63 4.67
CA GLY A 203 -22.14 -8.59 3.37
C GLY A 203 -22.22 -9.97 2.70
N ASP A 204 -23.14 -10.10 1.72
CA ASP A 204 -23.40 -11.35 0.98
C ASP A 204 -22.96 -11.28 -0.50
N TRP A 205 -22.16 -10.28 -0.87
CA TRP A 205 -21.65 -10.15 -2.24
C TRP A 205 -20.38 -10.96 -2.50
N PHE A 206 -19.56 -11.22 -1.48
CA PHE A 206 -18.36 -12.04 -1.59
C PHE A 206 -18.60 -13.48 -1.12
N TRP A 207 -17.90 -14.43 -1.72
CA TRP A 207 -18.13 -15.86 -1.47
C TRP A 207 -17.83 -16.31 -0.02
N TRP A 208 -17.04 -15.53 0.71
CA TRP A 208 -16.71 -15.77 2.12
C TRP A 208 -17.74 -15.18 3.10
N GLY A 209 -18.58 -14.25 2.64
CA GLY A 209 -19.43 -13.41 3.49
C GLY A 209 -20.88 -13.90 3.64
N GLY A 210 -21.58 -13.33 4.62
CA GLY A 210 -23.03 -13.45 4.77
C GLY A 210 -23.52 -14.75 5.43
N ARG A 211 -22.63 -15.66 5.83
CA ARG A 211 -22.97 -16.96 6.42
C ARG A 211 -22.92 -16.92 7.96
N VAL A 212 -24.02 -17.28 8.60
CA VAL A 212 -24.16 -17.41 10.06
C VAL A 212 -24.54 -18.85 10.42
N GLY A 213 -24.26 -19.27 11.66
CA GLY A 213 -24.60 -20.61 12.15
C GLY A 213 -23.44 -21.58 12.01
N GLU A 214 -23.73 -22.83 11.62
CA GLU A 214 -22.69 -23.84 11.35
C GLU A 214 -22.01 -23.55 10.00
N ASN A 215 -20.69 -23.75 9.92
CA ASN A 215 -19.90 -23.40 8.73
C ASN A 215 -20.10 -21.93 8.34
N SER A 216 -19.94 -21.06 9.34
CA SER A 216 -20.13 -19.63 9.21
C SER A 216 -18.91 -18.92 8.62
N THR A 217 -19.13 -17.66 8.25
CA THR A 217 -18.07 -16.71 7.92
C THR A 217 -17.05 -16.54 9.07
N ILE A 218 -17.46 -16.71 10.34
CA ILE A 218 -16.52 -16.69 11.47
C ILE A 218 -15.57 -17.89 11.40
N ASP A 219 -16.08 -19.05 11.00
CA ASP A 219 -15.29 -20.28 11.00
C ASP A 219 -14.20 -20.25 9.93
N ILE A 220 -14.46 -19.73 8.72
CA ILE A 220 -13.41 -19.57 7.70
C ILE A 220 -12.36 -18.53 8.11
N TYR A 221 -12.75 -17.45 8.80
CA TYR A 221 -11.81 -16.46 9.34
C TYR A 221 -10.87 -17.10 10.37
N LYS A 222 -11.41 -17.90 11.31
CA LYS A 222 -10.62 -18.64 12.30
C LYS A 222 -9.72 -19.71 11.65
N MET A 223 -10.21 -20.37 10.61
CA MET A 223 -9.43 -21.35 9.85
C MET A 223 -8.22 -20.69 9.14
N LEU A 224 -8.42 -19.49 8.57
CA LEU A 224 -7.32 -18.69 8.00
C LEU A 224 -6.33 -18.25 9.10
N PHE A 225 -6.84 -17.78 10.24
CA PHE A 225 -6.02 -17.42 11.39
C PHE A 225 -5.11 -18.56 11.81
N ASP A 226 -5.66 -19.75 12.02
CA ASP A 226 -4.89 -20.94 12.39
C ASP A 226 -3.85 -21.31 11.32
N ARG A 227 -4.23 -21.29 10.04
CA ARG A 227 -3.31 -21.59 8.94
C ARG A 227 -2.13 -20.61 8.89
N TYR A 228 -2.36 -19.32 9.06
CA TYR A 228 -1.29 -18.32 9.03
C TYR A 228 -0.45 -18.29 10.30
N VAL A 229 -1.08 -18.27 11.47
CA VAL A 229 -0.40 -18.15 12.76
C VAL A 229 0.26 -19.47 13.16
N ASN A 230 -0.48 -20.57 13.13
CA ASN A 230 -0.01 -21.85 13.66
C ASN A 230 0.72 -22.70 12.62
N HIS A 231 0.27 -22.75 11.36
CA HIS A 231 0.95 -23.53 10.33
C HIS A 231 2.12 -22.77 9.69
N HIS A 232 1.91 -21.57 9.15
CA HIS A 232 2.95 -20.79 8.47
C HIS A 232 3.88 -19.99 9.39
N LYS A 233 3.53 -19.90 10.69
CA LYS A 233 4.27 -19.11 11.68
C LYS A 233 4.44 -17.66 11.24
N LEU A 234 3.38 -17.08 10.69
CA LEU A 234 3.31 -15.66 10.37
C LEU A 234 3.06 -14.89 11.66
N ASN A 235 4.08 -14.17 12.12
CA ASN A 235 4.07 -13.42 13.37
C ASN A 235 4.25 -11.90 13.18
N ASN A 236 4.27 -11.43 11.94
CA ASN A 236 4.29 -10.01 11.57
C ASN A 236 2.89 -9.42 11.28
N LEU A 237 1.83 -10.23 11.36
CA LEU A 237 0.47 -9.79 11.05
C LEU A 237 -0.21 -9.21 12.29
N VAL A 238 -0.75 -8.00 12.16
CA VAL A 238 -1.72 -7.39 13.07
C VAL A 238 -3.11 -7.58 12.45
N TRP A 239 -3.96 -8.37 13.11
CA TRP A 239 -5.21 -8.85 12.55
C TRP A 239 -6.31 -7.79 12.61
N VAL A 240 -6.79 -7.38 11.45
CA VAL A 240 -7.87 -6.40 11.31
C VAL A 240 -9.13 -7.12 10.88
N TRP A 241 -10.16 -7.11 11.74
CA TRP A 241 -11.49 -7.62 11.42
C TRP A 241 -12.31 -6.50 10.76
N ASN A 242 -12.54 -6.60 9.45
CA ASN A 242 -13.04 -5.53 8.61
C ASN A 242 -14.46 -5.82 8.10
N VAL A 243 -15.46 -5.08 8.60
CA VAL A 243 -16.87 -5.23 8.22
C VAL A 243 -17.33 -4.08 7.29
N ASP A 244 -18.43 -4.28 6.57
CA ASP A 244 -19.19 -3.19 5.92
C ASP A 244 -20.35 -2.74 6.81
N ARG A 245 -20.99 -1.62 6.49
CA ARG A 245 -22.17 -1.11 7.21
C ARG A 245 -23.34 -2.10 7.21
N PRO A 246 -24.04 -2.25 8.34
CA PRO A 246 -25.16 -3.17 8.45
C PRO A 246 -26.41 -2.59 7.77
N SER A 247 -26.73 -3.06 6.57
CA SER A 247 -27.95 -2.65 5.85
C SER A 247 -29.21 -3.45 6.23
N THR A 248 -29.05 -4.58 6.93
CA THR A 248 -30.16 -5.43 7.39
C THR A 248 -29.87 -6.05 8.77
N PRO A 249 -30.88 -6.57 9.50
CA PRO A 249 -30.66 -7.15 10.82
C PRO A 249 -29.70 -8.35 10.85
N ILE A 250 -29.60 -9.12 9.76
CA ILE A 250 -28.68 -10.26 9.69
C ILE A 250 -27.23 -9.80 9.58
N ARG A 251 -26.97 -8.63 8.99
CA ARG A 251 -25.62 -8.06 8.78
C ARG A 251 -25.04 -7.33 10.00
N LYS A 252 -25.70 -7.41 11.16
CA LYS A 252 -25.19 -6.83 12.41
C LYS A 252 -23.80 -7.38 12.71
N PHE A 253 -22.89 -6.49 13.12
CA PHE A 253 -21.49 -6.80 13.42
C PHE A 253 -21.31 -8.00 14.36
N SER A 254 -22.14 -8.12 15.40
CA SER A 254 -22.07 -9.20 16.38
C SER A 254 -22.26 -10.61 15.78
N ASN A 255 -22.95 -10.74 14.64
CA ASN A 255 -23.17 -12.04 14.00
C ASN A 255 -21.93 -12.57 13.29
N PHE A 256 -20.94 -11.71 13.03
CA PHE A 256 -19.71 -12.03 12.29
C PHE A 256 -18.44 -11.82 13.13
N TYR A 257 -18.61 -11.51 14.42
CA TYR A 257 -17.53 -11.19 15.33
C TYR A 257 -16.77 -12.46 15.76
N PRO A 258 -15.48 -12.61 15.45
CA PRO A 258 -14.77 -13.87 15.68
C PRO A 258 -14.32 -14.06 17.13
N GLY A 259 -14.41 -13.02 17.97
CA GLY A 259 -13.86 -13.01 19.32
C GLY A 259 -12.58 -12.17 19.41
N THR A 260 -12.33 -11.57 20.58
CA THR A 260 -11.14 -10.73 20.85
C THR A 260 -9.81 -11.46 20.69
N GLU A 261 -9.83 -12.80 20.74
CA GLU A 261 -8.68 -13.67 20.61
C GLU A 261 -8.25 -13.94 19.15
N TYR A 262 -9.04 -13.48 18.17
CA TYR A 262 -8.76 -13.64 16.75
C TYR A 262 -8.54 -12.32 16.00
N LEU A 263 -8.59 -11.17 16.69
CA LEU A 263 -8.39 -9.86 16.09
C LEU A 263 -7.63 -8.89 17.01
N ASP A 264 -6.82 -8.02 16.41
CA ASP A 264 -6.13 -6.93 17.09
C ASP A 264 -6.90 -5.60 16.99
N ILE A 265 -7.54 -5.36 15.85
CA ILE A 265 -8.20 -4.10 15.49
C ILE A 265 -9.56 -4.41 14.83
N LEU A 266 -10.57 -3.59 15.10
CA LEU A 266 -11.86 -3.64 14.43
C LEU A 266 -11.90 -2.57 13.34
N SER A 267 -12.51 -2.89 12.21
CA SER A 267 -12.52 -2.02 11.04
C SER A 267 -13.90 -1.95 10.39
N LEU A 268 -14.22 -0.78 9.82
CA LEU A 268 -15.46 -0.53 9.10
C LEU A 268 -15.17 0.09 7.74
N ASP A 269 -15.86 -0.37 6.71
CA ASP A 269 -15.88 0.27 5.39
C ASP A 269 -17.08 1.21 5.28
N VAL A 270 -16.86 2.43 4.78
CA VAL A 270 -17.89 3.49 4.71
C VAL A 270 -17.81 4.24 3.38
N TYR A 271 -18.82 4.04 2.53
CA TYR A 271 -18.96 4.76 1.26
C TYR A 271 -20.14 5.73 1.28
N GLY A 272 -20.00 6.90 0.65
CA GLY A 272 -21.07 7.91 0.58
C GLY A 272 -21.31 8.65 1.91
N ALA A 273 -20.24 8.85 2.69
CA ALA A 273 -20.22 9.63 3.93
C ALA A 273 -21.23 9.22 5.03
N ASP A 274 -21.65 7.95 5.06
CA ASP A 274 -22.60 7.42 6.06
C ASP A 274 -21.93 7.03 7.38
N TYR A 275 -21.40 8.02 8.10
CA TYR A 275 -20.67 7.82 9.36
C TYR A 275 -21.60 7.76 10.58
N GLN A 276 -22.62 6.89 10.56
CA GLN A 276 -23.62 6.83 11.63
C GLN A 276 -23.01 6.51 13.00
N GLN A 277 -23.43 7.26 14.02
CA GLN A 277 -23.01 7.03 15.41
C GLN A 277 -23.30 5.60 15.89
N ALA A 278 -24.40 5.01 15.43
CA ALA A 278 -24.78 3.64 15.79
C ALA A 278 -23.75 2.59 15.34
N TYR A 279 -23.04 2.83 14.22
CA TYR A 279 -21.98 1.92 13.77
C TYR A 279 -20.79 2.00 14.72
N TYR A 280 -20.36 3.23 15.04
CA TYR A 280 -19.28 3.48 16.00
C TYR A 280 -19.59 2.87 17.37
N ASP A 281 -20.78 3.13 17.93
CA ASP A 281 -21.17 2.62 19.25
C ASP A 281 -21.19 1.08 19.29
N SER A 282 -21.67 0.45 18.20
CA SER A 282 -21.70 -1.00 18.08
C SER A 282 -20.30 -1.62 18.04
N LEU A 283 -19.37 -1.01 17.31
CA LEU A 283 -17.97 -1.48 17.24
C LEU A 283 -17.23 -1.21 18.54
N MET A 284 -17.46 -0.06 19.18
CA MET A 284 -16.92 0.24 20.51
C MET A 284 -17.38 -0.77 21.56
N ALA A 285 -18.64 -1.21 21.51
CA ALA A 285 -19.15 -2.27 22.40
C ALA A 285 -18.44 -3.60 22.18
N LEU A 286 -18.09 -3.94 20.94
CA LEU A 286 -17.37 -5.18 20.59
C LEU A 286 -15.86 -5.07 20.81
N SER A 287 -15.29 -3.86 20.82
CA SER A 287 -13.83 -3.70 20.81
C SER A 287 -13.16 -4.10 22.10
N GLN A 288 -13.87 -3.99 23.22
CA GLN A 288 -13.31 -4.19 24.56
C GLN A 288 -12.01 -3.39 24.79
N GLY A 289 -11.94 -2.19 24.22
CA GLY A 289 -10.79 -1.31 24.30
C GLY A 289 -9.79 -1.44 23.15
N LYS A 290 -9.95 -2.40 22.24
CA LYS A 290 -9.15 -2.49 21.01
C LYS A 290 -9.41 -1.29 20.08
N PRO A 291 -8.42 -0.87 19.28
CA PRO A 291 -8.56 0.28 18.39
C PRO A 291 -9.56 0.03 17.26
N LEU A 292 -10.06 1.12 16.69
CA LEU A 292 -10.92 1.11 15.52
C LEU A 292 -10.21 1.79 14.33
N LEU A 293 -10.47 1.35 13.11
CA LEU A 293 -10.07 2.08 11.89
C LEU A 293 -11.15 2.02 10.80
N PHE A 294 -11.13 2.97 9.87
CA PHE A 294 -11.88 2.81 8.62
C PHE A 294 -11.02 2.05 7.61
N GLY A 295 -11.45 0.84 7.26
CA GLY A 295 -10.73 -0.04 6.35
C GLY A 295 -10.71 0.53 4.95
N GLU A 296 -11.85 1.06 4.54
CA GLU A 296 -12.10 1.72 3.27
C GLU A 296 -13.07 2.89 3.45
N VAL A 297 -12.81 3.98 2.74
CA VAL A 297 -13.74 5.09 2.59
C VAL A 297 -13.77 5.57 1.14
N GLY A 298 -14.92 6.08 0.71
CA GLY A 298 -15.00 6.90 -0.49
C GLY A 298 -14.55 8.33 -0.19
N ASP A 299 -15.31 8.99 0.68
CA ASP A 299 -15.06 10.33 1.20
C ASP A 299 -14.60 10.22 2.65
N PRO A 300 -13.44 10.77 3.07
CA PRO A 300 -12.98 10.71 4.45
C PRO A 300 -13.96 11.38 5.44
N PRO A 301 -13.97 10.95 6.71
CA PRO A 301 -14.79 11.58 7.75
C PRO A 301 -14.27 13.00 8.04
N MET A 302 -15.16 13.98 8.00
CA MET A 302 -14.81 15.37 8.35
C MET A 302 -14.50 15.52 9.85
N PRO A 303 -13.76 16.56 10.29
CA PRO A 303 -13.31 16.70 11.68
C PRO A 303 -14.42 16.68 12.74
N GLU A 304 -15.64 17.14 12.42
CA GLU A 304 -16.79 17.08 13.31
C GLU A 304 -17.23 15.64 13.62
N ILE A 305 -17.14 14.75 12.64
CA ILE A 305 -17.44 13.32 12.81
C ILE A 305 -16.36 12.68 13.69
N LEU A 306 -15.09 12.97 13.40
CA LEU A 306 -13.95 12.45 14.18
C LEU A 306 -13.93 12.98 15.61
N LYS A 307 -14.52 14.14 15.87
CA LYS A 307 -14.68 14.68 17.22
C LYS A 307 -15.67 13.86 18.04
N GLU A 308 -16.76 13.40 17.43
CA GLU A 308 -17.78 12.55 18.08
C GLU A 308 -17.35 11.08 18.13
N GLN A 309 -16.53 10.64 17.17
CA GLN A 309 -16.07 9.28 16.99
C GLN A 309 -14.54 9.18 17.10
N SER A 310 -13.98 9.64 18.21
CA SER A 310 -12.53 9.90 18.35
C SER A 310 -11.61 8.68 18.28
N ASN A 311 -12.15 7.46 18.33
CA ASN A 311 -11.34 6.25 18.44
C ASN A 311 -10.92 5.65 17.10
N TRP A 312 -11.39 6.21 15.98
CA TRP A 312 -10.89 5.90 14.64
C TRP A 312 -9.43 6.34 14.52
N THR A 313 -8.52 5.39 14.28
CA THR A 313 -7.07 5.65 14.25
C THR A 313 -6.55 5.95 12.86
N LEU A 314 -7.24 5.51 11.81
CA LEU A 314 -6.92 5.83 10.42
C LEU A 314 -8.15 5.64 9.52
N TRP A 315 -8.10 6.19 8.30
CA TRP A 315 -8.96 5.80 7.18
C TRP A 315 -8.13 5.49 5.95
N THR A 316 -8.67 4.70 5.03
CA THR A 316 -8.05 4.44 3.72
C THR A 316 -9.00 4.79 2.59
N ILE A 317 -8.66 5.77 1.77
CA ILE A 317 -9.46 6.11 0.59
C ILE A 317 -9.30 5.02 -0.48
N TRP A 318 -10.42 4.57 -1.06
CA TRP A 318 -10.39 3.55 -2.10
C TRP A 318 -9.90 4.10 -3.45
N ALA A 319 -8.66 3.76 -3.81
CA ALA A 319 -8.07 4.01 -5.13
C ALA A 319 -8.37 5.42 -5.71
N GLY A 320 -9.08 5.50 -6.83
CA GLY A 320 -9.37 6.76 -7.52
C GLY A 320 -10.41 7.65 -6.83
N MET A 321 -11.01 7.21 -5.71
CA MET A 321 -12.08 7.92 -5.01
C MET A 321 -11.61 9.16 -4.24
N VAL A 322 -10.30 9.42 -4.17
CA VAL A 322 -9.78 10.67 -3.58
C VAL A 322 -10.43 11.92 -4.19
N ARG A 323 -10.94 11.86 -5.43
CA ARG A 323 -11.63 12.97 -6.09
C ARG A 323 -13.12 13.09 -5.79
N LEU A 324 -13.70 12.21 -4.98
CA LEU A 324 -15.09 12.35 -4.52
C LEU A 324 -15.22 13.53 -3.55
N THR A 325 -14.15 13.82 -2.82
CA THR A 325 -14.03 14.95 -1.90
C THR A 325 -13.32 16.13 -2.57
N SER A 326 -13.81 17.34 -2.32
CA SER A 326 -13.28 18.55 -2.96
C SER A 326 -11.92 18.95 -2.36
N LYS A 327 -11.13 19.74 -3.10
CA LYS A 327 -9.88 20.31 -2.55
C LYS A 327 -10.11 21.22 -1.35
N ASP A 328 -11.24 21.91 -1.28
CA ASP A 328 -11.58 22.78 -0.16
C ASP A 328 -11.88 21.95 1.09
N ASP A 329 -12.58 20.82 0.96
CA ASP A 329 -12.81 19.89 2.07
C ASP A 329 -11.51 19.22 2.52
N TYR A 330 -10.63 18.86 1.59
CA TYR A 330 -9.29 18.39 1.96
C TYR A 330 -8.47 19.43 2.68
N LYS A 331 -8.63 20.72 2.36
CA LYS A 331 -7.97 21.79 3.10
C LYS A 331 -8.40 21.79 4.56
N ILE A 332 -9.70 21.55 4.85
CA ILE A 332 -10.21 21.41 6.22
C ILE A 332 -9.53 20.25 6.94
N LEU A 333 -9.40 19.09 6.28
CA LEU A 333 -8.72 17.91 6.85
C LEU A 333 -7.21 18.13 7.04
N VAL A 334 -6.55 18.81 6.10
CA VAL A 334 -5.12 19.12 6.17
C VAL A 334 -4.79 20.12 7.27
N ASP A 335 -5.70 21.06 7.52
CA ASP A 335 -5.58 22.09 8.56
C ASP A 335 -6.01 21.57 9.95
N ASP A 336 -6.70 20.42 10.03
CA ASP A 336 -7.09 19.79 11.30
C ASP A 336 -5.87 19.15 12.00
N PRO A 337 -5.50 19.60 13.22
CA PRO A 337 -4.32 19.09 13.92
C PRO A 337 -4.45 17.64 14.40
N LYS A 338 -5.64 17.03 14.31
CA LYS A 338 -5.87 15.62 14.66
C LYS A 338 -5.75 14.68 13.46
N THR A 339 -5.77 15.21 12.25
CA THR A 339 -5.66 14.44 11.01
C THR A 339 -4.21 14.45 10.52
N LEU A 340 -3.55 13.32 10.62
CA LEU A 340 -2.10 13.23 10.42
C LEU A 340 -1.73 12.65 9.05
N HIS A 341 -0.80 13.33 8.40
CA HIS A 341 -0.12 12.98 7.16
C HIS A 341 1.37 12.70 7.43
N LYS A 342 2.09 12.22 6.42
CA LYS A 342 3.51 11.86 6.58
C LYS A 342 4.40 13.04 6.93
N GLU A 343 4.03 14.25 6.55
CA GLU A 343 4.80 15.47 6.78
C GLU A 343 4.56 16.09 8.16
N ASP A 344 3.62 15.58 8.95
CA ASP A 344 3.24 16.21 10.21
C ASP A 344 4.19 15.86 11.37
N PRO A 345 4.73 16.84 12.11
CA PRO A 345 5.62 16.56 13.26
C PRO A 345 5.00 15.68 14.34
N ALA A 346 3.68 15.76 14.53
CA ALA A 346 2.95 14.90 15.45
C ALA A 346 3.00 13.42 15.00
N TYR A 347 2.94 13.16 13.69
CA TYR A 347 3.13 11.83 13.12
C TYR A 347 4.54 11.31 13.38
N TRP A 348 5.57 12.12 13.11
CA TRP A 348 6.97 11.74 13.34
C TRP A 348 7.23 11.37 14.80
N LYS A 349 6.73 12.19 15.73
CA LYS A 349 6.87 11.97 17.16
C LYS A 349 6.17 10.68 17.61
N ALA A 350 4.94 10.45 17.14
CA ALA A 350 4.17 9.25 17.49
C ALA A 350 4.81 7.98 16.90
N MET A 351 5.34 8.06 15.68
CA MET A 351 5.99 6.95 14.97
C MET A 351 7.37 6.56 15.49
N ALA A 352 8.08 7.45 16.22
CA ALA A 352 9.47 7.23 16.59
C ALA A 352 9.74 5.90 17.35
N PRO A 353 8.93 5.50 18.36
CA PRO A 353 9.12 4.21 19.04
C PRO A 353 8.94 3.02 18.09
N TYR A 354 7.92 3.08 17.23
CA TYR A 354 7.65 2.04 16.23
C TYR A 354 8.81 1.91 15.23
N ARG A 355 9.28 3.04 14.66
CA ARG A 355 10.40 3.04 13.72
C ARG A 355 11.68 2.48 14.34
N LYS A 356 11.96 2.84 15.60
CA LYS A 356 13.09 2.29 16.36
C LYS A 356 12.98 0.77 16.53
N ALA A 357 11.80 0.24 16.87
CA ALA A 357 11.58 -1.20 17.00
C ALA A 357 11.83 -1.94 15.68
N SER A 358 11.43 -1.33 14.56
CA SER A 358 11.65 -1.81 13.19
C SER A 358 13.04 -1.55 12.61
N GLY A 359 13.98 -0.97 13.39
CA GLY A 359 15.33 -0.69 12.93
C GLY A 359 15.43 0.39 11.84
N LEU A 360 14.44 1.28 11.75
CA LEU A 360 14.36 2.36 10.77
C LEU A 360 14.82 3.70 11.38
N ALA A 361 15.38 4.57 10.53
CA ALA A 361 15.75 5.94 10.90
C ALA A 361 14.52 6.78 11.28
N GLU A 362 14.66 7.72 12.20
CA GLU A 362 13.59 8.64 12.59
C GLU A 362 13.14 9.53 11.42
N LEU A 363 11.90 10.04 11.49
CA LEU A 363 11.35 10.99 10.52
C LEU A 363 11.63 12.44 10.98
N PRO A 364 11.77 13.41 10.05
CA PRO A 364 11.73 13.25 8.59
C PRO A 364 13.02 12.60 8.08
N LEU A 365 12.89 11.79 7.02
CA LEU A 365 14.04 11.19 6.36
C LEU A 365 14.88 12.28 5.67
N LYS A 366 16.20 12.16 5.77
CA LYS A 366 17.10 12.95 4.93
C LYS A 366 17.03 12.42 3.50
N PRO A 367 16.94 13.29 2.47
CA PRO A 367 17.02 12.85 1.09
C PRO A 367 18.28 12.01 0.87
N LYS A 368 18.15 10.86 0.21
CA LYS A 368 19.30 10.02 -0.14
C LYS A 368 20.21 10.73 -1.13
N TYR A 369 19.60 11.42 -2.10
CA TYR A 369 20.28 12.20 -3.12
C TYR A 369 20.04 13.70 -2.92
N PRO A 370 21.08 14.54 -3.04
CA PRO A 370 20.94 15.99 -2.89
C PRO A 370 20.09 16.65 -3.98
N ILE A 371 19.98 16.02 -5.15
CA ILE A 371 19.18 16.52 -6.28
C ILE A 371 18.00 15.59 -6.56
N ASN A 372 16.87 16.18 -6.96
CA ASN A 372 15.69 15.47 -7.40
C ASN A 372 15.45 15.76 -8.90
N LEU A 373 15.47 14.71 -9.73
CA LEU A 373 15.33 14.83 -11.18
C LEU A 373 13.86 14.99 -11.62
N SER A 374 12.91 14.95 -10.68
CA SER A 374 11.49 15.02 -10.99
C SER A 374 11.11 16.32 -11.66
N GLY A 375 10.32 16.21 -12.73
CA GLY A 375 9.89 17.33 -13.53
C GLY A 375 9.35 16.91 -14.89
N GLU A 376 8.68 17.86 -15.52
CA GLU A 376 8.46 17.82 -16.96
C GLU A 376 9.61 18.57 -17.62
N TRP A 377 10.27 17.94 -18.57
CA TRP A 377 11.53 18.37 -19.18
C TRP A 377 11.34 18.45 -20.68
N VAL A 378 11.62 19.60 -21.28
CA VAL A 378 11.49 19.84 -22.73
C VAL A 378 12.86 20.09 -23.32
N LEU A 379 13.17 19.42 -24.44
CA LEU A 379 14.45 19.53 -25.11
C LEU A 379 14.65 20.95 -25.66
N ASN A 380 15.78 21.58 -25.30
CA ASN A 380 16.26 22.78 -25.96
C ASN A 380 17.23 22.36 -27.06
N GLU A 381 16.76 22.37 -28.31
CA GLU A 381 17.58 21.98 -29.47
C GLU A 381 18.72 22.97 -29.76
N GLU A 382 18.57 24.25 -29.40
CA GLU A 382 19.58 25.29 -29.65
C GLU A 382 20.81 25.11 -28.74
N GLU A 383 20.58 24.72 -27.49
CA GLU A 383 21.64 24.46 -26.50
C GLU A 383 22.16 23.01 -26.55
N SER A 384 21.56 22.16 -27.37
CA SER A 384 21.94 20.75 -27.49
C SER A 384 22.95 20.51 -28.62
N GLU A 385 23.85 19.54 -28.40
CA GLU A 385 24.87 19.16 -29.37
C GLU A 385 24.63 17.75 -29.92
N SER A 386 24.30 17.66 -31.21
CA SER A 386 24.02 16.37 -31.85
C SER A 386 25.26 15.51 -32.11
N GLY A 387 26.49 15.99 -31.95
CA GLY A 387 27.68 15.20 -32.27
C GLY A 387 27.76 14.75 -33.75
N GLY A 388 27.17 15.53 -34.68
CA GLY A 388 27.33 15.39 -36.13
C GLY A 388 26.32 14.50 -36.87
N GLY A 389 25.27 14.00 -36.21
CA GLY A 389 24.25 13.14 -36.84
C GLY A 389 22.80 13.61 -36.72
N GLY A 390 22.56 14.84 -36.26
CA GLY A 390 21.21 15.36 -35.97
C GLY A 390 20.58 14.71 -34.73
N MET A 391 19.53 15.33 -34.19
CA MET A 391 18.76 14.80 -33.04
C MET A 391 17.55 13.95 -33.48
N GLY A 392 17.17 14.02 -34.76
CA GLY A 392 16.02 13.31 -35.34
C GLY A 392 16.10 11.79 -35.15
N GLY A 393 15.16 11.26 -34.37
CA GLY A 393 14.94 9.81 -34.17
C GLY A 393 15.56 9.19 -32.91
N ASN A 394 16.51 9.87 -32.23
CA ASN A 394 17.25 9.30 -31.10
C ASN A 394 17.06 10.03 -29.75
N ALA A 395 16.75 11.32 -29.75
CA ALA A 395 16.49 12.09 -28.53
C ALA A 395 14.98 12.18 -28.22
N ALA A 396 14.61 12.20 -26.94
CA ALA A 396 13.26 12.59 -26.55
C ALA A 396 13.13 14.11 -26.65
N TYR A 397 12.02 14.62 -27.20
CA TYR A 397 11.75 16.06 -27.18
C TYR A 397 11.08 16.49 -25.87
N LYS A 398 10.42 15.55 -25.17
CA LYS A 398 9.85 15.75 -23.84
C LYS A 398 10.07 14.52 -22.97
N MET A 399 10.36 14.74 -21.69
CA MET A 399 10.41 13.70 -20.66
C MET A 399 9.60 14.11 -19.44
N ILE A 400 8.86 13.16 -18.87
CA ILE A 400 8.28 13.32 -17.54
C ILE A 400 9.06 12.38 -16.63
N ILE A 401 9.82 12.95 -15.70
CA ILE A 401 10.64 12.19 -14.76
C ILE A 401 9.98 12.23 -13.39
N ASN A 402 9.92 11.07 -12.73
CA ASN A 402 9.65 10.93 -11.31
C ASN A 402 10.86 10.25 -10.66
N HIS A 403 11.61 11.00 -9.86
CA HIS A 403 12.77 10.52 -9.11
C HIS A 403 12.36 10.37 -7.65
N ASP A 404 12.28 9.12 -7.22
CA ASP A 404 11.78 8.74 -5.91
C ASP A 404 12.70 7.70 -5.23
N ASP A 405 13.64 8.21 -4.42
CA ASP A 405 14.74 7.45 -3.82
C ASP A 405 15.63 6.83 -4.91
N ASP A 406 15.84 5.51 -4.93
CA ASP A 406 16.65 4.85 -5.96
C ASP A 406 15.94 4.68 -7.31
N ILE A 407 14.66 5.02 -7.41
CA ILE A 407 13.87 4.75 -8.61
C ILE A 407 13.69 6.05 -9.39
N VAL A 408 14.10 6.04 -10.65
CA VAL A 408 13.83 7.13 -11.61
C VAL A 408 12.94 6.58 -12.71
N SER A 409 11.64 6.84 -12.62
CA SER A 409 10.66 6.50 -13.66
C SER A 409 10.60 7.63 -14.69
N ILE A 410 10.67 7.28 -15.97
CA ILE A 410 10.81 8.23 -17.06
C ILE A 410 9.77 7.90 -18.13
N LYS A 411 8.95 8.88 -18.49
CA LYS A 411 8.09 8.81 -19.66
C LYS A 411 8.67 9.70 -20.75
N ARG A 412 9.18 9.10 -21.82
CA ARG A 412 9.82 9.78 -22.95
C ARG A 412 8.87 9.93 -24.12
N TYR A 413 8.92 11.08 -24.76
CA TYR A 413 8.20 11.40 -25.99
C TYR A 413 9.23 11.67 -27.08
N SER A 414 9.20 10.88 -28.15
CA SER A 414 10.13 11.00 -29.28
C SER A 414 9.36 11.10 -30.59
N ILE A 415 9.82 11.96 -31.49
CA ILE A 415 9.23 12.12 -32.83
C ILE A 415 9.52 10.87 -33.67
N VAL A 416 8.50 10.39 -34.39
CA VAL A 416 8.62 9.32 -35.38
C VAL A 416 8.34 9.91 -36.77
N GLU A 417 9.23 9.66 -37.73
CA GLU A 417 9.16 10.29 -39.07
C GLU A 417 7.86 9.97 -39.83
N TRP A 418 7.29 8.79 -39.62
CA TRP A 418 6.13 8.27 -40.38
C TRP A 418 4.97 7.82 -39.47
N GLY A 419 4.75 8.50 -38.34
CA GLY A 419 3.66 8.15 -37.43
C GLY A 419 3.50 9.12 -36.26
N ASP A 420 2.62 8.75 -35.33
CA ASP A 420 2.47 9.46 -34.07
C ASP A 420 3.75 9.36 -33.23
N ASP A 421 3.92 10.31 -32.31
CA ASP A 421 5.02 10.30 -31.36
C ASP A 421 5.10 8.97 -30.62
N ARG A 422 6.32 8.45 -30.53
CA ARG A 422 6.59 7.29 -29.70
C ARG A 422 6.63 7.72 -28.25
N VAL A 423 5.74 7.14 -27.45
CA VAL A 423 5.77 7.24 -25.99
C VAL A 423 6.41 5.98 -25.42
N ALA A 424 7.52 6.13 -24.70
CA ALA A 424 8.19 5.04 -23.99
C ALA A 424 8.17 5.31 -22.49
N ASN A 425 7.96 4.26 -21.69
CA ASN A 425 8.15 4.31 -20.25
C ASN A 425 9.39 3.50 -19.92
N ASP A 426 10.34 4.10 -19.21
CA ASP A 426 11.56 3.48 -18.74
C ASP A 426 11.65 3.64 -17.22
N GLU A 427 12.36 2.72 -16.57
CA GLU A 427 12.71 2.81 -15.17
C GLU A 427 14.22 2.66 -15.06
N ILE A 428 14.84 3.45 -14.19
CA ILE A 428 16.26 3.35 -13.86
C ILE A 428 16.38 3.17 -12.35
N LEU A 429 17.23 2.23 -11.92
CA LEU A 429 17.53 1.96 -10.53
C LEU A 429 18.94 2.48 -10.19
N LEU A 430 19.03 3.45 -9.28
CA LEU A 430 20.27 4.12 -8.88
C LEU A 430 21.12 3.30 -7.88
N ASP A 431 20.63 2.12 -7.48
CA ASP A 431 21.30 1.22 -6.54
C ASP A 431 22.31 0.27 -7.21
N GLY A 432 22.52 0.39 -8.53
CA GLY A 432 23.40 -0.47 -9.30
C GLY A 432 22.78 -1.78 -9.76
N THR A 433 21.49 -2.00 -9.53
CA THR A 433 20.78 -3.19 -10.04
C THR A 433 20.74 -3.19 -11.57
N GLU A 434 21.02 -4.36 -12.17
CA GLU A 434 20.89 -4.57 -13.60
C GLU A 434 19.41 -4.59 -14.02
N ILE A 435 19.04 -3.73 -14.96
CA ILE A 435 17.74 -3.75 -15.62
C ILE A 435 17.91 -4.39 -17.00
N LYS A 436 17.13 -5.44 -17.25
CA LYS A 436 17.09 -6.14 -18.54
C LYS A 436 15.87 -5.71 -19.32
N THR A 437 16.06 -5.19 -20.52
CA THR A 437 14.99 -4.83 -21.45
C THR A 437 15.33 -5.32 -22.85
N GLU A 438 14.48 -4.99 -23.82
CA GLU A 438 14.77 -5.21 -25.23
C GLU A 438 14.90 -3.87 -25.97
N PHE A 439 15.74 -3.85 -27.01
CA PHE A 439 15.87 -2.73 -27.93
C PHE A 439 16.01 -3.30 -29.35
N PHE A 440 15.03 -3.04 -30.23
CA PHE A 440 14.95 -3.69 -31.55
C PHE A 440 15.06 -5.22 -31.47
N ASN A 441 14.26 -5.86 -30.62
CA ASN A 441 14.28 -7.31 -30.36
C ASN A 441 15.65 -7.86 -29.94
N SER A 442 16.52 -7.00 -29.42
CA SER A 442 17.87 -7.35 -28.97
C SER A 442 17.96 -7.15 -27.46
N PRO A 443 18.55 -8.09 -26.70
CA PRO A 443 18.74 -7.95 -25.27
C PRO A 443 19.56 -6.69 -24.93
N ARG A 444 19.06 -5.90 -23.99
CA ARG A 444 19.70 -4.69 -23.46
C ARG A 444 19.81 -4.82 -21.94
N ILE A 445 20.99 -4.55 -21.40
CA ILE A 445 21.26 -4.49 -19.97
C ILE A 445 21.70 -3.07 -19.63
N SER A 446 21.00 -2.43 -18.69
CA SER A 446 21.35 -1.10 -18.19
C SER A 446 21.65 -1.17 -16.69
N VAL A 447 22.70 -0.48 -16.26
CA VAL A 447 23.08 -0.30 -14.85
C VAL A 447 23.24 1.18 -14.61
N ALA A 448 22.58 1.69 -13.58
CA ALA A 448 22.73 3.08 -13.16
C ALA A 448 23.20 3.20 -11.73
N LYS A 449 23.90 4.28 -11.45
CA LYS A 449 24.37 4.63 -10.12
C LYS A 449 24.44 6.13 -9.94
N TRP A 450 24.28 6.56 -8.71
CA TRP A 450 24.62 7.91 -8.31
C TRP A 450 26.14 8.08 -8.16
N ASP A 451 26.68 9.19 -8.64
CA ASP A 451 28.07 9.59 -8.43
C ASP A 451 28.15 10.82 -7.51
N ASP A 452 28.63 10.61 -6.28
CA ASP A 452 28.72 11.66 -5.26
C ASP A 452 29.70 12.78 -5.64
N ALA A 453 30.74 12.49 -6.41
CA ALA A 453 31.75 13.48 -6.77
C ALA A 453 31.21 14.52 -7.75
N SER A 454 30.51 14.06 -8.80
CA SER A 454 29.91 14.93 -9.82
C SER A 454 28.46 15.30 -9.54
N GLN A 455 27.83 14.73 -8.50
CA GLN A 455 26.41 14.91 -8.18
C GLN A 455 25.52 14.58 -9.39
N SER A 456 25.80 13.44 -10.03
CA SER A 456 25.16 13.03 -11.28
C SER A 456 24.69 11.58 -11.23
N VAL A 457 23.78 11.22 -12.13
CA VAL A 457 23.44 9.82 -12.40
C VAL A 457 24.26 9.34 -13.58
N ILE A 458 24.97 8.23 -13.40
CA ILE A 458 25.71 7.55 -14.46
C ILE A 458 24.94 6.31 -14.85
N VAL A 459 24.53 6.22 -16.12
CA VAL A 459 23.88 5.05 -16.70
C VAL A 459 24.84 4.41 -17.68
N THR A 460 25.06 3.11 -17.58
CA THR A 460 25.81 2.33 -18.55
C THR A 460 24.90 1.29 -19.17
N THR A 461 24.93 1.16 -20.49
CA THR A 461 24.05 0.26 -21.22
C THR A 461 24.86 -0.62 -22.16
N THR A 462 24.58 -1.92 -22.15
CA THR A 462 25.11 -2.90 -23.10
C THR A 462 23.96 -3.52 -23.89
N THR A 463 24.01 -3.41 -25.22
CA THR A 463 23.04 -4.04 -26.13
C THR A 463 23.74 -5.08 -26.98
N LYS A 464 23.18 -6.29 -27.04
CA LYS A 464 23.69 -7.41 -27.83
C LYS A 464 22.88 -7.57 -29.10
N PHE A 465 23.45 -7.21 -30.25
CA PHE A 465 22.79 -7.39 -31.55
C PHE A 465 23.20 -8.72 -32.15
N ASN A 466 22.22 -9.45 -32.71
CA ASN A 466 22.48 -10.60 -33.57
C ASN A 466 22.07 -10.27 -35.00
N ARG A 467 23.05 -10.16 -35.91
CA ARG A 467 22.80 -9.93 -37.33
C ARG A 467 23.42 -11.06 -38.12
N GLY A 468 22.59 -11.95 -38.66
CA GLY A 468 23.02 -13.05 -39.53
C GLY A 468 23.91 -14.08 -38.83
N GLY A 469 23.76 -14.30 -37.53
CA GLY A 469 24.53 -15.30 -36.76
C GLY A 469 25.85 -14.77 -36.18
N GLN A 470 26.19 -13.50 -36.39
CA GLN A 470 27.27 -12.81 -35.67
C GLN A 470 26.69 -11.94 -34.55
N GLU A 471 27.22 -12.14 -33.34
CA GLU A 471 26.89 -11.33 -32.16
C GLU A 471 27.85 -10.14 -32.07
N THR A 472 27.29 -8.93 -31.95
CA THR A 472 28.06 -7.72 -31.68
C THR A 472 27.53 -7.01 -30.45
N GLU A 473 28.44 -6.53 -29.59
CA GLU A 473 28.10 -5.77 -28.41
C GLU A 473 28.29 -4.27 -28.66
N MET A 474 27.29 -3.49 -28.29
CA MET A 474 27.37 -2.04 -28.23
C MET A 474 27.27 -1.60 -26.76
N LYS A 475 28.24 -0.81 -26.32
CA LYS A 475 28.25 -0.20 -24.99
C LYS A 475 28.05 1.30 -25.12
N SER A 476 27.17 1.87 -24.32
CA SER A 476 27.01 3.32 -24.20
C SER A 476 26.99 3.73 -22.73
N SER A 477 27.30 5.00 -22.50
CA SER A 477 27.18 5.63 -21.17
C SER A 477 26.44 6.94 -21.27
N GLU A 478 25.68 7.27 -20.24
CA GLU A 478 25.02 8.55 -20.07
C GLU A 478 25.39 9.15 -18.71
N VAL A 479 25.60 10.45 -18.66
CA VAL A 479 25.78 11.22 -17.43
C VAL A 479 24.67 12.27 -17.35
N TRP A 480 23.86 12.20 -16.30
CA TRP A 480 22.69 13.05 -16.10
C TRP A 480 22.98 14.00 -14.95
N SER A 481 22.94 15.30 -15.20
CA SER A 481 23.24 16.33 -14.20
C SER A 481 22.18 17.44 -14.22
N LEU A 482 21.97 18.07 -13.06
CA LEU A 482 21.15 19.27 -12.97
C LEU A 482 22.04 20.51 -12.89
N LYS A 483 21.72 21.51 -13.70
CA LYS A 483 22.33 22.84 -13.72
C LYS A 483 21.30 23.90 -13.34
N GLU A 484 21.77 25.14 -13.18
CA GLU A 484 20.93 26.33 -12.97
C GLU A 484 19.90 26.18 -11.84
N GLY A 485 20.37 25.69 -10.68
CA GLY A 485 19.50 25.52 -9.50
C GLY A 485 18.45 24.42 -9.65
N GLY A 486 18.60 23.50 -10.62
CA GLY A 486 17.68 22.39 -10.84
C GLY A 486 16.66 22.59 -11.95
N ASN A 487 16.81 23.64 -12.76
CA ASN A 487 15.90 23.97 -13.86
C ASN A 487 16.37 23.49 -15.24
N VAL A 488 17.64 23.05 -15.33
CA VAL A 488 18.21 22.51 -16.57
C VAL A 488 18.74 21.11 -16.32
N LEU A 489 18.23 20.13 -17.05
CA LEU A 489 18.73 18.75 -17.07
C LEU A 489 19.64 18.56 -18.27
N VAL A 490 20.87 18.15 -18.03
CA VAL A 490 21.83 17.84 -19.10
C VAL A 490 22.11 16.34 -19.09
N ILE A 491 21.91 15.71 -20.25
CA ILE A 491 22.25 14.30 -20.48
C ILE A 491 23.37 14.24 -21.51
N GLU A 492 24.57 13.89 -21.06
CA GLU A 492 25.73 13.65 -21.91
C GLU A 492 25.82 12.15 -22.23
N GLN A 493 25.60 11.77 -23.49
CA GLN A 493 25.61 10.38 -23.94
C GLN A 493 26.83 10.11 -24.82
N THR A 494 27.60 9.09 -24.47
CA THR A 494 28.72 8.58 -25.27
C THR A 494 28.39 7.18 -25.79
N ALA A 495 28.53 6.96 -27.09
CA ALA A 495 28.28 5.66 -27.74
C ALA A 495 29.16 5.45 -28.98
N PRO A 496 29.44 4.20 -29.39
CA PRO A 496 30.15 3.90 -30.63
C PRO A 496 29.46 4.48 -31.86
N ASN A 497 30.25 5.05 -32.76
CA ASN A 497 29.74 5.59 -34.01
C ASN A 497 29.38 4.45 -34.98
N PHE A 498 28.09 4.29 -35.28
CA PHE A 498 27.58 3.30 -36.24
C PHE A 498 28.11 3.46 -37.67
N ARG A 499 28.64 4.64 -38.04
CA ARG A 499 29.24 4.89 -39.37
C ARG A 499 30.75 4.64 -39.43
N GLY A 500 31.35 4.13 -38.35
CA GLY A 500 32.80 3.97 -38.18
C GLY A 500 33.48 5.22 -37.62
N GLY A 501 34.63 5.06 -36.96
CA GLY A 501 35.47 6.19 -36.52
C GLY A 501 35.53 6.50 -35.01
N GLY A 502 35.29 5.53 -34.12
CA GLY A 502 35.44 5.71 -32.67
C GLY A 502 34.13 6.00 -31.94
N GLU A 503 34.20 6.69 -30.81
CA GLU A 503 33.04 7.09 -29.99
C GLU A 503 32.47 8.45 -30.46
N ARG A 504 31.17 8.63 -30.28
CA ARG A 504 30.45 9.89 -30.48
C ARG A 504 29.84 10.30 -29.14
N THR A 505 30.02 11.56 -28.78
CA THR A 505 29.33 12.19 -27.65
C THR A 505 28.20 13.08 -28.17
N THR A 506 27.08 13.05 -27.46
CA THR A 506 25.87 13.83 -27.73
C THR A 506 25.49 14.51 -26.43
N VAL A 507 25.19 15.81 -26.47
CA VAL A 507 24.75 16.57 -25.30
C VAL A 507 23.29 16.96 -25.53
N GLN A 508 22.41 16.52 -24.63
CA GLN A 508 20.99 16.88 -24.67
C GLN A 508 20.69 17.78 -23.48
N VAL A 509 20.24 19.00 -23.76
CA VAL A 509 19.87 19.99 -22.75
C VAL A 509 18.35 20.08 -22.69
N PHE A 510 17.78 19.91 -21.51
CA PHE A 510 16.35 20.00 -21.26
C PHE A 510 16.05 21.10 -20.25
N GLU A 511 15.03 21.89 -20.52
CA GLU A 511 14.49 22.90 -19.62
C GLU A 511 13.28 22.35 -18.87
N LYS A 512 13.15 22.73 -17.61
CA LYS A 512 12.03 22.34 -16.78
C LYS A 512 10.79 23.17 -17.12
N GLU A 513 9.68 22.50 -17.44
CA GLU A 513 8.38 23.14 -17.62
C GLU A 513 7.86 23.57 -16.22
N ILE A 514 7.64 24.88 -16.03
CA ILE A 514 7.25 25.49 -14.75
C ILE A 514 5.76 25.39 -14.51
#